data_AF-A0A265Q9T8-F1
#
_entry.id   AF-A0A265Q9T8-F1
#
_cell.length_a   1.000
_cell.length_b   1.000
_cell.length_c   1.000
_cell.angle_alpha   90.00
_cell.angle_beta   90.00
_cell.angle_gamma   90.00
#
_symmetry.space_group_name_H-M   'P 1'
#
loop_
_entity.id
_entity.type
_entity.pdbx_description
1 polymer ?
#
loop_
_entity_poly.entity_id
_entity_poly.type
_entity_poly.pdbx_seq_one_letter_code
_entity_poly.pdbx_strand_id
1 'polypeptide(L)'
;MKCKNQTQKKLWGNFSSITGGTSNLSYDIDRKIDEEPSLSEMTEKAIDVLNKNKNGFFLMVEGSKIDWAAHANDTIGIISDVLAFDEAFKVALDFAKKDGNTIVIAVTDHGNSGISIGSYDLIGYDSAPFSILSPLKGATKTAEGAMSLLKEDKSNISEVLKAYGINPDGYTPADITSKDRDTYNNAKVNDLITQFKNDPTSSNLIKIMNQKAYIGYTTGGHTGEDVPVYIYAPKKVDKTPLIGVNENTDVAKFIANAMNLDLEKATQKLFVDVTNRTGAKLDGNVLTLNENGKTLVIKANQSIAKLNDKDISLNGEIAVLIDGKFYVPQSALDLLKSTSK
;
A
#
# COMPACT_ATOMS: atom_id res chain seq x y z
N MET A 1 19.10 -12.37 -4.49
CA MET A 1 18.99 -10.99 -3.96
C MET A 1 20.16 -10.57 -3.07
N LYS A 2 20.77 -9.41 -3.36
CA LYS A 2 22.00 -8.88 -2.72
C LYS A 2 21.86 -8.35 -1.27
N CYS A 3 20.66 -8.41 -0.67
CA CYS A 3 20.42 -7.85 0.67
C CYS A 3 20.48 -8.86 1.83
N LYS A 4 20.52 -10.18 1.58
CA LYS A 4 20.53 -11.19 2.66
C LYS A 4 21.75 -11.04 3.60
N ASN A 5 22.90 -10.57 3.09
CA ASN A 5 24.15 -10.46 3.87
C ASN A 5 24.50 -9.04 4.35
N GLN A 6 23.57 -8.08 4.34
CA GLN A 6 23.84 -6.71 4.80
C GLN A 6 23.78 -6.60 6.34
N THR A 7 24.85 -6.09 6.95
CA THR A 7 25.00 -5.88 8.41
C THR A 7 24.76 -4.45 8.88
N GLN A 8 24.48 -3.53 7.95
CA GLN A 8 24.37 -2.09 8.21
C GLN A 8 23.22 -1.73 9.16
N LYS A 9 23.36 -0.59 9.85
CA LYS A 9 22.35 -0.03 10.78
C LYS A 9 21.26 0.80 10.08
N LYS A 10 21.52 1.25 8.86
CA LYS A 10 20.60 2.00 8.01
C LYS A 10 20.62 1.36 6.63
N LEU A 11 19.45 1.24 6.02
CA LEU A 11 19.31 0.66 4.70
C LEU A 11 18.31 1.52 3.91
N TRP A 12 18.63 1.79 2.65
CA TRP A 12 17.69 2.33 1.69
C TRP A 12 17.62 1.35 0.52
N GLY A 13 16.44 0.80 0.27
CA GLY A 13 16.13 0.01 -0.92
C GLY A 13 15.24 0.81 -1.85
N ASN A 14 15.66 0.97 -3.09
CA ASN A 14 14.79 1.41 -4.17
C ASN A 14 14.85 0.36 -5.28
N PHE A 15 13.74 -0.33 -5.50
CA PHE A 15 13.64 -1.47 -6.41
C PHE A 15 12.89 -1.12 -7.71
N SER A 16 12.43 0.13 -7.89
CA SER A 16 11.69 0.56 -9.10
C SER A 16 12.57 0.69 -10.35
N SER A 17 13.89 0.79 -10.21
CA SER A 17 14.80 0.80 -11.37
C SER A 17 14.92 -0.55 -12.07
N ILE A 18 14.35 -1.61 -11.48
CA ILE A 18 14.43 -2.99 -11.97
C ILE A 18 13.26 -3.30 -12.93
N THR A 19 12.15 -2.57 -12.84
CA THR A 19 10.92 -2.81 -13.61
C THR A 19 10.87 -2.07 -14.97
N GLY A 20 12.01 -1.63 -15.50
CA GLY A 20 12.09 -1.10 -16.87
C GLY A 20 11.37 0.24 -17.11
N GLY A 21 11.11 1.03 -16.07
CA GLY A 21 10.57 2.40 -16.19
C GLY A 21 9.23 2.65 -15.47
N THR A 22 8.65 1.65 -14.79
CA THR A 22 7.51 1.89 -13.90
C THR A 22 8.00 2.37 -12.52
N SER A 23 7.28 3.30 -11.89
CA SER A 23 7.68 3.90 -10.61
C SER A 23 7.35 3.02 -9.39
N ASN A 24 6.97 1.76 -9.59
CA ASN A 24 6.41 0.85 -8.59
C ASN A 24 6.85 -0.60 -8.86
N LEU A 25 6.80 -1.45 -7.82
CA LEU A 25 6.98 -2.89 -7.95
C LEU A 25 5.82 -3.53 -8.73
N SER A 26 6.06 -4.72 -9.25
CA SER A 26 5.07 -5.59 -9.89
C SER A 26 4.05 -6.11 -8.86
N TYR A 27 2.84 -6.48 -9.30
CA TYR A 27 1.95 -7.33 -8.49
C TYR A 27 2.67 -8.65 -8.14
N ASP A 28 2.39 -9.23 -6.97
CA ASP A 28 3.22 -10.34 -6.47
C ASP A 28 3.18 -11.58 -7.40
N ILE A 29 2.02 -11.91 -7.98
CA ILE A 29 1.91 -13.02 -8.95
C ILE A 29 2.67 -12.76 -10.26
N ASP A 30 2.89 -11.50 -10.62
CA ASP A 30 3.63 -11.11 -11.83
C ASP A 30 5.12 -10.85 -11.58
N ARG A 31 5.52 -10.85 -10.31
CA ARG A 31 6.87 -10.54 -9.87
C ARG A 31 7.89 -11.53 -10.42
N LYS A 32 9.01 -11.00 -10.90
CA LYS A 32 10.19 -11.80 -11.21
C LYS A 32 11.01 -12.03 -9.95
N ILE A 33 10.96 -13.25 -9.43
CA ILE A 33 11.52 -13.63 -8.11
C ILE A 33 13.00 -13.25 -7.94
N ASP A 34 13.82 -13.33 -8.98
CA ASP A 34 15.25 -13.02 -8.89
C ASP A 34 15.59 -11.52 -8.99
N GLU A 35 14.62 -10.71 -9.45
CA GLU A 35 14.78 -9.29 -9.74
C GLU A 35 14.15 -8.41 -8.64
N GLU A 36 12.97 -8.78 -8.14
CA GLU A 36 12.18 -7.99 -7.19
C GLU A 36 11.94 -8.75 -5.86
N PRO A 37 12.20 -8.13 -4.69
CA PRO A 37 11.86 -8.73 -3.41
C PRO A 37 10.34 -8.79 -3.21
N SER A 38 9.87 -9.86 -2.57
CA SER A 38 8.51 -9.91 -2.04
C SER A 38 8.33 -8.94 -0.86
N LEU A 39 7.08 -8.59 -0.55
CA LEU A 39 6.75 -7.79 0.62
C LEU A 39 7.18 -8.48 1.93
N SER A 40 7.07 -9.80 2.00
CA SER A 40 7.50 -10.60 3.14
C SER A 40 9.03 -10.61 3.32
N GLU A 41 9.81 -10.72 2.23
CA GLU A 41 11.28 -10.59 2.28
C GLU A 41 11.73 -9.19 2.72
N MET A 42 11.06 -8.14 2.25
CA MET A 42 11.33 -6.77 2.70
C MET A 42 10.99 -6.59 4.18
N THR A 43 9.87 -7.17 4.64
CA THR A 43 9.43 -7.14 6.03
C THR A 43 10.42 -7.86 6.95
N GLU A 44 10.81 -9.08 6.59
CA GLU A 44 11.81 -9.86 7.33
C GLU A 44 13.11 -9.07 7.45
N LYS A 45 13.59 -8.49 6.34
CA LYS A 45 14.84 -7.74 6.34
C LYS A 45 14.75 -6.45 7.16
N ALA A 46 13.60 -5.76 7.14
CA ALA A 46 13.38 -4.58 7.95
C ALA A 46 13.43 -4.92 9.44
N ILE A 47 12.73 -5.99 9.86
CA ILE A 47 12.75 -6.48 11.23
C ILE A 47 14.19 -6.84 11.65
N ASP A 48 14.94 -7.58 10.84
CA ASP A 48 16.34 -7.95 11.10
C ASP A 48 17.25 -6.74 11.38
N VAL A 49 17.04 -5.65 10.64
CA VAL A 49 17.83 -4.42 10.80
C VAL A 49 17.38 -3.65 12.04
N LEU A 50 16.07 -3.48 12.22
CA LEU A 50 15.49 -2.65 13.27
C LEU A 50 15.60 -3.28 14.66
N ASN A 51 15.45 -4.61 14.76
CA ASN A 51 15.52 -5.36 16.02
C ASN A 51 16.90 -5.30 16.69
N LYS A 52 17.93 -4.80 16.00
CA LYS A 52 19.25 -4.51 16.61
C LYS A 52 19.21 -3.33 17.58
N ASN A 53 18.16 -2.50 17.54
CA ASN A 53 17.99 -1.37 18.45
C ASN A 53 17.43 -1.83 19.80
N LYS A 54 18.22 -1.69 20.86
CA LYS A 54 17.83 -2.07 22.23
C LYS A 54 16.66 -1.25 22.79
N ASN A 55 16.37 -0.10 22.20
CA ASN A 55 15.23 0.75 22.60
C ASN A 55 13.93 0.36 21.88
N GLY A 56 13.95 -0.71 21.08
CA GLY A 56 12.82 -1.11 20.24
C GLY A 56 12.77 -0.36 18.91
N PHE A 57 11.68 -0.58 18.16
CA PHE A 57 11.47 0.02 16.85
C PHE A 57 9.99 0.20 16.55
N PHE A 58 9.71 1.06 15.56
CA PHE A 58 8.44 1.13 14.86
C PHE A 58 8.69 0.72 13.41
N LEU A 59 7.80 -0.10 12.85
CA LEU A 59 7.84 -0.53 11.47
C LEU A 59 6.43 -0.42 10.88
N MET A 60 6.32 0.26 9.74
CA MET A 60 5.12 0.28 8.91
C MET A 60 5.41 -0.48 7.64
N VAL A 61 4.50 -1.38 7.27
CA VAL A 61 4.54 -2.21 6.06
C VAL A 61 3.22 -2.02 5.34
N GLU A 62 3.28 -1.77 4.03
CA GLU A 62 2.11 -1.44 3.20
C GLU A 62 1.98 -2.42 2.04
N GLY A 63 0.81 -3.03 1.88
CA GLY A 63 0.41 -3.78 0.68
C GLY A 63 -0.25 -2.86 -0.34
N SER A 64 0.48 -1.87 -0.86
CA SER A 64 -0.08 -0.72 -1.61
C SER A 64 -0.82 -1.08 -2.90
N LYS A 65 -0.44 -2.20 -3.54
CA LYS A 65 -1.00 -2.64 -4.81
C LYS A 65 -2.41 -3.23 -4.71
N ILE A 66 -2.87 -3.58 -3.52
CA ILE A 66 -4.27 -4.03 -3.29
C ILE A 66 -5.23 -2.94 -3.76
N ASP A 67 -4.96 -1.68 -3.37
CA ASP A 67 -5.74 -0.51 -3.74
C ASP A 67 -5.75 -0.25 -5.25
N TRP A 68 -4.60 -0.39 -5.90
CA TRP A 68 -4.46 -0.16 -7.35
C TRP A 68 -5.23 -1.21 -8.16
N ALA A 69 -5.16 -2.48 -7.75
CA ALA A 69 -5.95 -3.53 -8.36
C ALA A 69 -7.46 -3.32 -8.13
N ALA A 70 -7.84 -2.84 -6.94
CA ALA A 70 -9.22 -2.50 -6.63
C ALA A 70 -9.74 -1.36 -7.51
N HIS A 71 -8.99 -0.27 -7.69
CA HIS A 71 -9.34 0.80 -8.64
C HIS A 71 -9.56 0.29 -10.07
N ALA A 72 -8.77 -0.71 -10.50
CA ALA A 72 -8.91 -1.34 -11.81
C ALA A 72 -10.06 -2.37 -11.87
N ASN A 73 -10.65 -2.73 -10.73
CA ASN A 73 -11.58 -3.86 -10.55
C ASN A 73 -10.99 -5.22 -10.94
N ASP A 74 -9.67 -5.36 -10.84
CA ASP A 74 -8.93 -6.59 -11.12
C ASP A 74 -8.94 -7.53 -9.91
N THR A 75 -9.92 -8.44 -9.86
CA THR A 75 -10.02 -9.43 -8.78
C THR A 75 -8.75 -10.26 -8.60
N ILE A 76 -8.04 -10.60 -9.69
CA ILE A 76 -6.82 -11.41 -9.61
C ILE A 76 -5.68 -10.58 -8.99
N GLY A 77 -5.55 -9.31 -9.38
CA GLY A 77 -4.61 -8.37 -8.76
C GLY A 77 -4.88 -8.16 -7.27
N ILE A 78 -6.15 -7.99 -6.88
CA ILE A 78 -6.53 -7.86 -5.46
C ILE A 78 -6.11 -9.11 -4.69
N ILE A 79 -6.45 -10.31 -5.18
CA ILE A 79 -6.11 -11.57 -4.50
C ILE A 79 -4.59 -11.76 -4.40
N SER A 80 -3.86 -11.51 -5.49
CA SER A 80 -2.39 -11.60 -5.53
C SER A 80 -1.77 -10.82 -4.37
N ASP A 81 -2.16 -9.56 -4.21
CA ASP A 81 -1.46 -8.67 -3.28
C ASP A 81 -2.03 -8.71 -1.87
N VAL A 82 -3.29 -9.15 -1.69
CA VAL A 82 -3.80 -9.56 -0.37
C VAL A 82 -3.01 -10.76 0.17
N LEU A 83 -2.71 -11.75 -0.67
CA LEU A 83 -1.88 -12.90 -0.28
C LEU A 83 -0.43 -12.49 0.02
N ALA A 84 0.14 -11.58 -0.77
CA ALA A 84 1.47 -11.03 -0.49
C ALA A 84 1.52 -10.27 0.85
N PHE A 85 0.46 -9.53 1.18
CA PHE A 85 0.31 -8.88 2.48
C PHE A 85 0.13 -9.89 3.62
N ASP A 86 -0.65 -10.96 3.42
CA ASP A 86 -0.83 -12.02 4.41
C ASP A 86 0.51 -12.71 4.77
N GLU A 87 1.35 -13.00 3.78
CA GLU A 87 2.70 -13.54 4.01
C GLU A 87 3.60 -12.56 4.78
N ALA A 88 3.53 -11.25 4.48
CA ALA A 88 4.26 -10.23 5.23
C ALA A 88 3.74 -10.09 6.67
N PHE A 89 2.42 -10.14 6.87
CA PHE A 89 1.79 -10.14 8.18
C PHE A 89 2.20 -11.37 8.99
N LYS A 90 2.26 -12.54 8.36
CA LYS A 90 2.74 -13.79 8.97
C LYS A 90 4.17 -13.64 9.49
N VAL A 91 5.08 -13.05 8.71
CA VAL A 91 6.47 -12.77 9.14
C VAL A 91 6.49 -11.89 10.40
N ALA A 92 5.73 -10.81 10.41
CA ALA A 92 5.65 -9.90 11.57
C ALA A 92 5.03 -10.59 12.79
N LEU A 93 3.97 -11.38 12.59
CA LEU A 93 3.28 -12.10 13.65
C LEU A 93 4.16 -13.20 14.28
N ASP A 94 4.88 -13.96 13.46
CA ASP A 94 5.79 -15.02 13.93
C ASP A 94 6.96 -14.41 14.72
N PHE A 95 7.51 -13.28 14.26
CA PHE A 95 8.48 -12.50 15.03
C PHE A 95 7.90 -12.07 16.38
N ALA A 96 6.70 -11.47 16.38
CA ALA A 96 6.10 -10.92 17.60
C ALA A 96 5.73 -11.99 18.64
N LYS A 97 5.30 -13.17 18.18
CA LYS A 97 5.08 -14.34 19.06
C LYS A 97 6.37 -14.82 19.71
N LYS A 98 7.48 -14.83 18.98
CA LYS A 98 8.79 -15.24 19.49
C LYS A 98 9.39 -14.21 20.44
N ASP A 99 9.27 -12.93 20.12
CA ASP A 99 9.81 -11.82 20.90
C ASP A 99 9.04 -11.60 22.23
N GLY A 100 7.72 -11.77 22.22
CA GLY A 100 6.88 -11.64 23.42
C GLY A 100 6.69 -10.21 23.94
N ASN A 101 7.32 -9.21 23.31
CA ASN A 101 7.20 -7.79 23.64
C ASN A 101 6.68 -6.93 22.47
N THR A 102 6.47 -7.54 21.31
CA THR A 102 6.07 -6.84 20.09
C THR A 102 4.56 -6.91 19.88
N ILE A 103 3.97 -5.78 19.46
CA ILE A 103 2.59 -5.64 19.01
C ILE A 103 2.59 -5.62 17.48
N VAL A 104 1.62 -6.29 16.86
CA VAL A 104 1.38 -6.24 15.41
C VAL A 104 -0.06 -5.81 15.19
N ILE A 105 -0.25 -4.79 14.35
CA ILE A 105 -1.56 -4.27 13.97
C ILE A 105 -1.64 -4.36 12.44
N ALA A 106 -2.71 -4.94 11.93
CA ALA A 106 -3.09 -4.86 10.53
C ALA A 106 -4.42 -4.12 10.43
N VAL A 107 -4.45 -3.10 9.57
CA VAL A 107 -5.58 -2.22 9.36
C VAL A 107 -5.58 -1.80 7.90
N THR A 108 -6.77 -1.56 7.35
CA THR A 108 -6.95 -0.94 6.03
C THR A 108 -7.19 0.56 6.22
N ASP A 109 -6.68 1.38 5.32
CA ASP A 109 -6.89 2.82 5.32
C ASP A 109 -8.32 3.21 4.87
N HIS A 110 -8.91 2.49 3.91
CA HIS A 110 -10.30 2.66 3.46
C HIS A 110 -10.85 1.47 2.67
N GLY A 111 -12.16 1.46 2.41
CA GLY A 111 -12.78 0.60 1.41
C GLY A 111 -12.43 1.02 -0.01
N ASN A 112 -12.51 0.09 -0.98
CA ASN A 112 -12.30 0.40 -2.39
C ASN A 112 -13.24 -0.42 -3.31
N SER A 113 -13.74 0.22 -4.36
CA SER A 113 -14.57 -0.28 -5.45
C SER A 113 -15.90 -0.93 -5.08
N GLY A 114 -16.23 -1.07 -3.79
CA GLY A 114 -17.44 -1.73 -3.30
C GLY A 114 -17.58 -3.11 -3.91
N ILE A 115 -16.53 -3.91 -3.79
CA ILE A 115 -16.46 -5.29 -4.30
C ILE A 115 -17.52 -6.18 -3.64
N SER A 116 -18.14 -7.08 -4.43
CA SER A 116 -19.07 -8.09 -3.93
C SER A 116 -18.78 -9.48 -4.49
N ILE A 117 -18.93 -10.49 -3.63
CA ILE A 117 -19.03 -11.89 -4.07
C ILE A 117 -20.50 -12.14 -4.41
N GLY A 118 -20.77 -12.39 -5.69
CA GLY A 118 -22.11 -12.35 -6.26
C GLY A 118 -22.35 -11.05 -7.01
N SER A 119 -23.11 -11.15 -8.10
CA SER A 119 -23.52 -10.02 -8.94
C SER A 119 -24.99 -10.17 -9.34
N TYR A 120 -25.55 -9.14 -9.98
CA TYR A 120 -26.93 -9.15 -10.45
C TYR A 120 -27.28 -10.37 -11.33
N ASP A 121 -26.29 -10.89 -12.08
CA ASP A 121 -26.47 -12.03 -12.99
C ASP A 121 -26.42 -13.39 -12.29
N LEU A 122 -26.08 -13.44 -10.99
CA LEU A 122 -26.08 -14.69 -10.22
C LEU A 122 -27.49 -15.03 -9.75
N ILE A 123 -28.18 -15.85 -10.52
CA ILE A 123 -29.50 -16.38 -10.14
C ILE A 123 -29.35 -17.32 -8.93
N GLY A 124 -30.18 -17.13 -7.89
CA GLY A 124 -30.12 -17.94 -6.66
C GLY A 124 -28.91 -17.61 -5.77
N TYR A 125 -28.44 -16.36 -5.79
CA TYR A 125 -27.26 -15.89 -5.05
C TYR A 125 -27.29 -16.22 -3.55
N ASP A 126 -28.48 -16.34 -2.96
CA ASP A 126 -28.71 -16.68 -1.55
C ASP A 126 -28.33 -18.14 -1.20
N SER A 127 -28.25 -19.01 -2.21
CA SER A 127 -27.91 -20.43 -2.08
C SER A 127 -26.70 -20.85 -2.91
N ALA A 128 -26.06 -19.91 -3.61
CA ALA A 128 -24.94 -20.18 -4.48
C ALA A 128 -23.71 -20.67 -3.67
N PRO A 129 -23.06 -21.78 -4.06
CA PRO A 129 -21.87 -22.25 -3.38
C PRO A 129 -20.64 -21.42 -3.78
N PHE A 130 -19.62 -21.39 -2.91
CA PHE A 130 -18.35 -20.70 -3.20
C PHE A 130 -17.58 -21.24 -4.41
N SER A 131 -17.98 -22.37 -5.00
CA SER A 131 -17.42 -22.87 -6.25
C SER A 131 -17.66 -21.94 -7.44
N ILE A 132 -18.56 -20.95 -7.35
CA ILE A 132 -18.65 -19.82 -8.30
C ILE A 132 -17.33 -19.07 -8.46
N LEU A 133 -16.47 -19.09 -7.44
CA LEU A 133 -15.15 -18.43 -7.43
C LEU A 133 -14.03 -19.29 -8.02
N SER A 134 -14.29 -20.56 -8.34
CA SER A 134 -13.29 -21.47 -8.92
C SER A 134 -12.59 -20.94 -10.18
N PRO A 135 -13.25 -20.17 -11.07
CA PRO A 135 -12.57 -19.51 -12.20
C PRO A 135 -11.32 -18.71 -11.82
N LEU A 136 -11.32 -18.06 -10.65
CA LEU A 136 -10.22 -17.20 -10.23
C LEU A 136 -8.90 -17.98 -10.06
N LYS A 137 -8.99 -19.28 -9.74
CA LYS A 137 -7.82 -20.15 -9.54
C LYS A 137 -7.04 -20.46 -10.81
N GLY A 138 -7.61 -20.19 -11.99
CA GLY A 138 -6.97 -20.48 -13.27
C GLY A 138 -5.99 -19.41 -13.73
N ALA A 139 -6.02 -18.22 -13.11
CA ALA A 139 -5.16 -17.12 -13.51
C ALA A 139 -3.73 -17.32 -12.99
N THR A 140 -2.76 -17.02 -13.86
CA THR A 140 -1.32 -17.07 -13.55
C THR A 140 -0.67 -15.69 -13.56
N LYS A 141 -1.44 -14.67 -13.94
CA LYS A 141 -1.06 -13.27 -14.05
C LYS A 141 -2.23 -12.38 -13.68
N THR A 142 -1.96 -11.17 -13.20
CA THR A 142 -2.97 -10.11 -13.12
C THR A 142 -3.36 -9.65 -14.54
N ALA A 143 -4.34 -8.75 -14.66
CA ALA A 143 -4.66 -8.15 -15.95
C ALA A 143 -3.48 -7.33 -16.48
N GLU A 144 -2.75 -6.61 -15.61
CA GLU A 144 -1.53 -5.87 -16.00
C GLU A 144 -0.47 -6.81 -16.58
N GLY A 145 -0.15 -7.90 -15.86
CA GLY A 145 0.85 -8.86 -16.32
C GLY A 145 0.42 -9.68 -17.52
N ALA A 146 -0.86 -10.03 -17.65
CA ALA A 146 -1.37 -10.70 -18.85
C ALA A 146 -1.27 -9.78 -20.06
N MET A 147 -1.67 -8.51 -19.92
CA MET A 147 -1.63 -7.53 -20.99
C MET A 147 -0.20 -7.15 -21.40
N SER A 148 0.78 -7.25 -20.50
CA SER A 148 2.19 -7.04 -20.86
C SER A 148 2.74 -8.09 -21.83
N LEU A 149 2.05 -9.22 -22.01
CA LEU A 149 2.40 -10.24 -23.01
C LEU A 149 1.91 -9.87 -24.42
N LEU A 150 0.94 -8.97 -24.55
CA LEU A 150 0.29 -8.67 -25.81
C LEU A 150 1.30 -8.07 -26.81
N LYS A 151 1.44 -8.73 -27.96
CA LYS A 151 2.23 -8.22 -29.08
C LYS A 151 1.49 -7.10 -29.81
N GLU A 152 2.23 -6.17 -30.41
CA GLU A 152 1.67 -5.07 -31.21
C GLU A 152 0.75 -5.56 -32.33
N ASP A 153 1.10 -6.68 -32.98
CA ASP A 153 0.30 -7.31 -34.04
C ASP A 153 -0.88 -8.14 -33.52
N LYS A 154 -1.03 -8.25 -32.19
CA LYS A 154 -2.09 -8.99 -31.50
C LYS A 154 -2.14 -10.49 -31.84
N SER A 155 -1.09 -11.04 -32.45
CA SER A 155 -1.03 -12.45 -32.88
C SER A 155 -1.15 -13.45 -31.72
N ASN A 156 -0.89 -13.00 -30.50
CA ASN A 156 -0.89 -13.83 -29.29
C ASN A 156 -2.02 -13.52 -28.30
N ILE A 157 -3.16 -12.97 -28.74
CA ILE A 157 -4.33 -12.73 -27.86
C ILE A 157 -4.72 -13.96 -27.05
N SER A 158 -4.65 -15.16 -27.65
CA SER A 158 -4.98 -16.41 -26.95
C SER A 158 -4.04 -16.71 -25.78
N GLU A 159 -2.77 -16.28 -25.85
CA GLU A 159 -1.82 -16.42 -24.73
C GLU A 159 -2.17 -15.47 -23.59
N VAL A 160 -2.57 -14.23 -23.92
CA VAL A 160 -3.03 -13.23 -22.93
C VAL A 160 -4.26 -13.74 -22.17
N LEU A 161 -5.26 -14.26 -22.88
CA LEU A 161 -6.46 -14.85 -22.26
C LEU A 161 -6.12 -16.01 -21.32
N LYS A 162 -5.25 -16.93 -21.77
CA LYS A 162 -4.81 -18.08 -20.96
C LYS A 162 -4.02 -17.65 -19.72
N ALA A 163 -3.15 -16.65 -19.84
CA ALA A 163 -2.39 -16.13 -18.70
C ALA A 163 -3.31 -15.60 -17.60
N TYR A 164 -4.45 -15.02 -17.97
CA TYR A 164 -5.50 -14.55 -17.07
C TYR A 164 -6.56 -15.62 -16.73
N GLY A 165 -6.30 -16.90 -17.02
CA GLY A 165 -7.20 -18.00 -16.65
C GLY A 165 -8.46 -18.13 -17.50
N ILE A 166 -8.49 -17.54 -18.70
CA ILE A 166 -9.62 -17.56 -19.61
C ILE A 166 -9.36 -18.52 -20.78
N ASN A 167 -10.32 -19.41 -21.06
CA ASN A 167 -10.32 -20.21 -22.28
C ASN A 167 -10.57 -19.32 -23.52
N PRO A 168 -9.62 -19.20 -24.47
CA PRO A 168 -9.80 -18.34 -25.64
C PRO A 168 -10.89 -18.84 -26.60
N ASP A 169 -11.22 -20.12 -26.56
CA ASP A 169 -12.25 -20.71 -27.43
C ASP A 169 -13.67 -20.53 -26.86
N GLY A 170 -13.79 -19.92 -25.67
CA GLY A 170 -15.06 -19.70 -24.98
C GLY A 170 -15.50 -20.88 -24.12
N TYR A 171 -16.76 -20.86 -23.73
CA TYR A 171 -17.38 -21.84 -22.84
C TYR A 171 -18.71 -22.32 -23.39
N THR A 172 -18.96 -23.61 -23.25
CA THR A 172 -20.14 -24.34 -23.70
C THR A 172 -20.95 -24.85 -22.51
N PRO A 173 -22.20 -25.29 -22.71
CA PRO A 173 -22.96 -25.97 -21.66
C PRO A 173 -22.27 -27.24 -21.11
N ALA A 174 -21.34 -27.85 -21.85
CA ALA A 174 -20.58 -29.00 -21.34
C ALA A 174 -19.48 -28.60 -20.33
N ASP A 175 -19.06 -27.32 -20.33
CA ASP A 175 -18.10 -26.77 -19.36
C ASP A 175 -18.75 -26.46 -18.00
N ILE A 176 -20.06 -26.73 -17.86
CA ILE A 176 -20.81 -26.67 -16.61
C ILE A 176 -20.39 -27.87 -15.76
N THR A 177 -19.27 -27.72 -15.05
CA THR A 177 -18.73 -28.74 -14.13
C THR A 177 -19.30 -28.62 -12.71
N SER A 178 -20.19 -27.68 -12.46
CA SER A 178 -20.91 -27.53 -11.21
C SER A 178 -22.25 -26.86 -11.47
N LYS A 179 -23.19 -26.98 -10.54
CA LYS A 179 -24.53 -26.36 -10.60
C LYS A 179 -24.52 -24.82 -10.59
N ASP A 180 -23.38 -24.20 -10.90
CA ASP A 180 -23.02 -22.81 -10.57
C ASP A 180 -22.75 -21.96 -11.82
N ARG A 181 -22.86 -22.54 -13.02
CA ARG A 181 -22.81 -21.80 -14.29
C ARG A 181 -23.96 -22.24 -15.17
N ASP A 182 -24.80 -21.29 -15.55
CA ASP A 182 -25.85 -21.54 -16.51
C ASP A 182 -25.41 -21.14 -17.94
N THR A 183 -26.21 -21.58 -18.92
CA THR A 183 -26.01 -21.25 -20.33
C THR A 183 -25.99 -19.74 -20.58
N TYR A 184 -26.73 -18.96 -19.78
CA TYR A 184 -26.85 -17.51 -19.93
C TYR A 184 -25.54 -16.80 -19.59
N ASN A 185 -24.90 -17.19 -18.49
CA ASN A 185 -23.62 -16.60 -18.10
C ASN A 185 -22.51 -16.95 -19.11
N ASN A 186 -22.47 -18.19 -19.60
CA ASN A 186 -21.50 -18.58 -20.63
C ASN A 186 -21.65 -17.75 -21.91
N ALA A 187 -22.88 -17.43 -22.33
CA ALA A 187 -23.11 -16.56 -23.48
C ALA A 187 -22.52 -15.15 -23.25
N LYS A 188 -22.81 -14.53 -22.10
CA LYS A 188 -22.22 -13.22 -21.73
C LYS A 188 -20.70 -13.25 -21.68
N VAL A 189 -20.11 -14.29 -21.09
CA VAL A 189 -18.65 -14.45 -21.04
C VAL A 189 -18.07 -14.58 -22.45
N ASN A 190 -18.70 -15.34 -23.35
CA ASN A 190 -18.25 -15.48 -24.73
C ASN A 190 -18.35 -14.18 -25.54
N ASP A 191 -19.39 -13.37 -25.29
CA ASP A 191 -19.52 -12.04 -25.88
C ASP A 191 -18.39 -11.12 -25.40
N LEU A 192 -18.04 -11.16 -24.11
CA LEU A 192 -16.93 -10.38 -23.55
C LEU A 192 -15.57 -10.86 -24.09
N ILE A 193 -15.37 -12.17 -24.29
CA ILE A 193 -14.18 -12.70 -24.96
C ILE A 193 -14.07 -12.17 -26.39
N THR A 194 -15.17 -12.12 -27.12
CA THR A 194 -15.22 -11.57 -28.48
C THR A 194 -14.89 -10.07 -28.47
N GLN A 195 -15.46 -9.30 -27.53
CA GLN A 195 -15.15 -7.89 -27.35
C GLN A 195 -13.65 -7.67 -27.06
N PHE A 196 -13.07 -8.45 -26.16
CA PHE A 196 -11.64 -8.36 -25.86
C PHE A 196 -10.75 -8.70 -27.08
N LYS A 197 -11.10 -9.73 -27.87
CA LYS A 197 -10.36 -10.08 -29.09
C LYS A 197 -10.33 -8.92 -30.11
N ASN A 198 -11.40 -8.13 -30.18
CA ASN A 198 -11.49 -6.97 -31.05
C ASN A 198 -10.76 -5.75 -30.47
N ASP A 199 -10.91 -5.51 -29.17
CA ASP A 199 -10.33 -4.39 -28.43
C ASP A 199 -9.64 -4.88 -27.14
N PRO A 200 -8.37 -5.32 -27.23
CA PRO A 200 -7.66 -5.95 -26.13
C PRO A 200 -7.15 -4.88 -25.16
N THR A 201 -7.98 -4.53 -24.20
CA THR A 201 -7.66 -3.63 -23.08
C THR A 201 -7.76 -4.38 -21.76
N SER A 202 -7.02 -3.92 -20.73
CA SER A 202 -7.12 -4.51 -19.38
C SER A 202 -8.55 -4.47 -18.86
N SER A 203 -9.29 -3.37 -19.09
CA SER A 203 -10.70 -3.26 -18.69
C SER A 203 -11.58 -4.35 -19.32
N ASN A 204 -11.43 -4.62 -20.62
CA ASN A 204 -12.20 -5.68 -21.28
C ASN A 204 -11.79 -7.08 -20.81
N LEU A 205 -10.51 -7.31 -20.52
CA LEU A 205 -10.03 -8.57 -19.95
C LEU A 205 -10.62 -8.84 -18.56
N ILE A 206 -10.59 -7.81 -17.70
CA ILE A 206 -11.10 -7.86 -16.33
C ILE A 206 -12.60 -8.18 -16.30
N LYS A 207 -13.39 -7.55 -17.18
CA LYS A 207 -14.84 -7.82 -17.30
C LYS A 207 -15.13 -9.31 -17.53
N ILE A 208 -14.32 -10.01 -18.32
CA ILE A 208 -14.51 -11.45 -18.58
C ILE A 208 -14.40 -12.23 -17.26
N MET A 209 -13.35 -12.00 -16.47
CA MET A 209 -13.16 -12.73 -15.20
C MET A 209 -14.24 -12.37 -14.18
N ASN A 210 -14.58 -11.09 -14.05
CA ASN A 210 -15.61 -10.66 -13.09
C ASN A 210 -16.98 -11.26 -13.44
N GLN A 211 -17.35 -11.29 -14.72
CA GLN A 211 -18.57 -11.98 -15.17
C GLN A 211 -18.48 -13.49 -14.91
N LYS A 212 -17.33 -14.10 -15.23
CA LYS A 212 -17.11 -15.54 -15.10
C LYS A 212 -17.19 -16.02 -13.65
N ALA A 213 -16.71 -15.22 -12.70
CA ALA A 213 -16.67 -15.52 -11.27
C ALA A 213 -17.80 -14.84 -10.47
N TYR A 214 -18.74 -14.16 -11.13
CA TYR A 214 -19.81 -13.37 -10.51
C TYR A 214 -19.30 -12.36 -9.47
N ILE A 215 -18.21 -11.65 -9.76
CA ILE A 215 -17.69 -10.57 -8.92
C ILE A 215 -18.33 -9.26 -9.35
N GLY A 216 -18.96 -8.58 -8.40
CA GLY A 216 -19.53 -7.25 -8.60
C GLY A 216 -18.59 -6.15 -8.08
N TYR A 217 -18.72 -4.97 -8.69
CA TYR A 217 -18.06 -3.73 -8.27
C TYR A 217 -19.04 -2.58 -8.49
N THR A 218 -18.99 -1.57 -7.63
CA THR A 218 -19.89 -0.40 -7.68
C THR A 218 -19.21 0.86 -8.20
N THR A 219 -17.89 0.93 -8.09
CA THR A 219 -17.08 2.07 -8.53
C THR A 219 -15.67 1.57 -8.92
N GLY A 220 -14.81 2.48 -9.37
CA GLY A 220 -13.35 2.27 -9.48
C GLY A 220 -12.61 3.25 -8.57
N GLY A 221 -13.20 3.56 -7.41
CA GLY A 221 -12.76 4.57 -6.45
C GLY A 221 -12.98 4.09 -5.01
N HIS A 222 -12.69 4.93 -4.03
CA HIS A 222 -12.82 4.52 -2.62
C HIS A 222 -14.28 4.42 -2.19
N THR A 223 -14.51 3.64 -1.14
CA THR A 223 -15.81 3.45 -0.50
C THR A 223 -15.68 3.66 1.02
N GLY A 224 -16.80 4.03 1.67
CA GLY A 224 -16.82 4.57 3.03
C GLY A 224 -17.28 3.60 4.12
N GLU A 225 -17.28 2.30 3.84
CA GLU A 225 -17.59 1.27 4.83
C GLU A 225 -16.53 1.19 5.93
N ASP A 226 -16.94 0.67 7.08
CA ASP A 226 -16.02 0.34 8.16
C ASP A 226 -15.04 -0.76 7.71
N VAL A 227 -13.78 -0.58 8.08
CA VAL A 227 -12.69 -1.51 7.76
C VAL A 227 -12.24 -2.28 9.00
N PRO A 228 -11.79 -3.54 8.86
CA PRO A 228 -11.37 -4.32 10.01
C PRO A 228 -10.03 -3.85 10.57
N VAL A 229 -9.90 -3.94 11.89
CA VAL A 229 -8.63 -3.80 12.61
C VAL A 229 -8.31 -5.16 13.24
N TYR A 230 -7.15 -5.71 12.89
CA TYR A 230 -6.61 -6.93 13.49
C TYR A 230 -5.42 -6.58 14.37
N ILE A 231 -5.41 -7.09 15.60
CA ILE A 231 -4.33 -6.83 16.55
C ILE A 231 -3.84 -8.11 17.21
N TYR A 232 -2.54 -8.33 17.13
CA TYR A 232 -1.80 -9.20 18.04
C TYR A 232 -1.06 -8.32 19.06
N ALA A 233 -1.25 -8.60 20.34
CA ALA A 233 -0.50 -7.95 21.40
C ALA A 233 -0.22 -8.94 22.55
N PRO A 234 0.96 -8.86 23.22
CA PRO A 234 1.26 -9.67 24.39
C PRO A 234 0.18 -9.54 25.47
N LYS A 235 -0.02 -10.57 26.30
CA LYS A 235 -1.09 -10.60 27.33
C LYS A 235 -1.07 -9.40 28.29
N LYS A 236 0.11 -8.83 28.52
CA LYS A 236 0.31 -7.66 29.40
C LYS A 236 -0.15 -6.33 28.78
N VAL A 237 -0.44 -6.31 27.48
CA VAL A 237 -0.88 -5.12 26.75
C VAL A 237 -2.40 -5.13 26.71
N ASP A 238 -3.00 -4.11 27.32
CA ASP A 238 -4.41 -3.80 27.10
C ASP A 238 -4.59 -3.40 25.64
N LYS A 239 -5.59 -3.99 24.97
CA LYS A 239 -5.87 -3.78 23.55
C LYS A 239 -6.90 -2.68 23.34
N THR A 240 -7.53 -2.20 24.40
CA THR A 240 -8.41 -1.03 24.38
C THR A 240 -7.59 0.17 23.87
N PRO A 241 -8.09 0.98 22.91
CA PRO A 241 -9.46 1.03 22.41
C PRO A 241 -9.78 0.06 21.26
N LEU A 242 -8.80 -0.60 20.62
CA LEU A 242 -8.94 -1.31 19.34
C LEU A 242 -9.79 -2.60 19.35
N ILE A 243 -10.69 -2.75 20.32
CA ILE A 243 -11.73 -3.77 20.40
C ILE A 243 -13.08 -3.11 20.12
N GLY A 244 -13.85 -3.64 19.17
CA GLY A 244 -15.16 -3.09 18.78
C GLY A 244 -15.05 -2.04 17.67
N VAL A 245 -15.97 -1.07 17.69
CA VAL A 245 -16.03 0.03 16.70
C VAL A 245 -15.16 1.19 17.18
N ASN A 246 -14.25 1.64 16.32
CA ASN A 246 -13.21 2.60 16.65
C ASN A 246 -13.00 3.60 15.52
N GLU A 247 -12.53 4.80 15.86
CA GLU A 247 -12.07 5.75 14.85
C GLU A 247 -10.67 5.36 14.38
N ASN A 248 -10.34 5.64 13.11
CA ASN A 248 -8.99 5.39 12.60
C ASN A 248 -7.90 6.13 13.42
N THR A 249 -8.23 7.29 14.00
CA THR A 249 -7.33 8.05 14.87
C THR A 249 -6.96 7.31 16.16
N ASP A 250 -7.80 6.37 16.60
CA ASP A 250 -7.55 5.59 17.80
C ASP A 250 -6.42 4.58 17.62
N VAL A 251 -6.16 4.14 16.37
CA VAL A 251 -4.98 3.32 16.03
C VAL A 251 -3.69 4.09 16.31
N ALA A 252 -3.60 5.35 15.85
CA ALA A 252 -2.43 6.18 16.07
C ALA A 252 -2.21 6.49 17.56
N LYS A 253 -3.29 6.80 18.30
CA LYS A 253 -3.23 7.03 19.75
C LYS A 253 -2.79 5.77 20.50
N PHE A 254 -3.32 4.61 20.12
CA PHE A 254 -2.93 3.33 20.70
C PHE A 254 -1.44 3.03 20.50
N ILE A 255 -0.93 3.19 19.27
CA ILE A 255 0.49 2.99 18.96
C ILE A 255 1.36 3.94 19.79
N ALA A 256 1.00 5.23 19.85
CA ALA A 256 1.73 6.22 20.62
C ALA A 256 1.79 5.85 22.11
N ASN A 257 0.66 5.47 22.71
CA ASN A 257 0.60 5.03 24.10
C ASN A 257 1.45 3.77 24.34
N ALA A 258 1.37 2.78 23.45
CA ALA A 258 2.16 1.55 23.55
C ALA A 258 3.67 1.80 23.46
N MET A 259 4.08 2.85 22.73
CA MET A 259 5.46 3.28 22.59
C MET A 259 5.89 4.35 23.62
N ASN A 260 5.00 4.74 24.54
CA ASN A 260 5.22 5.83 25.50
C ASN A 260 5.63 7.15 24.82
N LEU A 261 4.96 7.48 23.70
CA LEU A 261 5.14 8.69 22.93
C LEU A 261 4.06 9.71 23.28
N ASP A 262 4.49 10.93 23.56
CA ASP A 262 3.62 12.09 23.76
C ASP A 262 3.49 12.85 22.43
N LEU A 263 2.36 12.65 21.73
CA LEU A 263 2.10 13.23 20.42
C LEU A 263 1.92 14.75 20.47
N GLU A 264 1.38 15.30 21.56
CA GLU A 264 1.20 16.74 21.71
C GLU A 264 2.56 17.42 21.88
N LYS A 265 3.40 16.87 22.76
CA LYS A 265 4.78 17.35 22.95
C LYS A 265 5.61 17.19 21.69
N ALA A 266 5.44 16.10 20.94
CA ALA A 266 6.09 15.91 19.65
C ALA A 266 5.63 17.00 18.66
N THR A 267 4.33 17.28 18.58
CA THR A 267 3.77 18.34 17.73
C THR A 267 4.35 19.70 18.09
N GLN A 268 4.33 20.08 19.37
CA GLN A 268 4.89 21.36 19.85
C GLN A 268 6.39 21.49 19.55
N LYS A 269 7.13 20.38 19.55
CA LYS A 269 8.56 20.37 19.25
C LYS A 269 8.85 20.42 17.75
N LEU A 270 8.10 19.68 16.93
CA LEU A 270 8.41 19.47 15.52
C LEU A 270 7.73 20.49 14.59
N PHE A 271 6.60 21.05 15.00
CA PHE A 271 5.78 21.94 14.18
C PHE A 271 5.58 23.29 14.88
N VAL A 272 6.67 24.04 15.05
CA VAL A 272 6.59 25.41 15.57
C VAL A 272 6.19 26.34 14.42
N ASP A 273 5.00 26.95 14.51
CA ASP A 273 4.53 27.94 13.55
C ASP A 273 5.42 29.19 13.62
N VAL A 274 6.05 29.54 12.50
CA VAL A 274 6.94 30.69 12.38
C VAL A 274 6.47 31.70 11.36
N THR A 275 5.26 31.55 10.80
CA THR A 275 4.74 32.43 9.76
C THR A 275 4.76 33.89 10.17
N ASN A 276 4.35 34.18 11.41
CA ASN A 276 4.31 35.54 11.96
C ASN A 276 5.45 35.82 12.94
N ARG A 277 6.50 34.98 12.97
CA ARG A 277 7.65 35.19 13.84
C ARG A 277 8.41 36.43 13.39
N THR A 278 8.85 37.27 14.34
CA THR A 278 9.70 38.42 14.02
C THR A 278 10.97 37.98 13.27
N GLY A 279 11.28 38.66 12.18
CA GLY A 279 12.42 38.33 11.31
C GLY A 279 12.14 37.21 10.30
N ALA A 280 10.95 36.60 10.30
CA ALA A 280 10.52 35.67 9.27
C ALA A 280 10.09 36.43 8.01
N LYS A 281 10.48 35.90 6.85
CA LYS A 281 10.02 36.29 5.53
C LYS A 281 9.74 35.04 4.72
N LEU A 282 8.52 34.92 4.21
CA LEU A 282 8.12 33.84 3.32
C LEU A 282 8.16 34.32 1.87
N ASP A 283 8.82 33.54 1.01
CA ASP A 283 8.82 33.72 -0.45
C ASP A 283 8.46 32.38 -1.10
N GLY A 284 7.20 32.25 -1.52
CA GLY A 284 6.64 30.99 -1.99
C GLY A 284 6.77 29.89 -0.93
N ASN A 285 7.58 28.86 -1.23
CA ASN A 285 7.85 27.74 -0.33
C ASN A 285 9.20 27.86 0.41
N VAL A 286 9.80 29.04 0.44
CA VAL A 286 11.07 29.30 1.11
C VAL A 286 10.85 30.25 2.27
N LEU A 287 11.18 29.79 3.47
CA LEU A 287 11.26 30.60 4.68
C LEU A 287 12.69 31.15 4.81
N THR A 288 12.81 32.45 5.07
CA THR A 288 14.02 33.08 5.60
C THR A 288 13.73 33.61 7.00
N LEU A 289 14.53 33.24 7.99
CA LEU A 289 14.41 33.70 9.37
C LEU A 289 15.71 34.38 9.81
N ASN A 290 15.61 35.66 10.15
CA ASN A 290 16.73 36.48 10.63
C ASN A 290 16.58 36.76 12.13
N GLU A 291 17.48 36.23 12.94
CA GLU A 291 17.43 36.38 14.39
C GLU A 291 18.85 36.32 14.98
N ASN A 292 19.15 37.21 15.94
CA ASN A 292 20.46 37.29 16.62
C ASN A 292 21.68 37.35 15.68
N GLY A 293 21.55 38.05 14.53
CA GLY A 293 22.63 38.17 13.54
C GLY A 293 22.90 36.90 12.74
N LYS A 294 21.99 35.93 12.79
CA LYS A 294 22.02 34.70 12.00
C LYS A 294 20.84 34.69 11.03
N THR A 295 21.07 34.11 9.86
CA THR A 295 20.07 33.91 8.81
C THR A 295 19.90 32.43 8.56
N LEU A 296 18.69 31.93 8.77
CA LEU A 296 18.30 30.56 8.48
C LEU A 296 17.34 30.56 7.28
N VAL A 297 17.71 29.87 6.21
CA VAL A 297 16.87 29.70 5.01
C VAL A 297 16.46 28.23 4.90
N ILE A 298 15.15 27.98 4.79
CA ILE A 298 14.60 26.63 4.73
C ILE A 298 13.57 26.57 3.61
N LYS A 299 13.71 25.62 2.70
CA LYS A 299 12.67 25.29 1.74
C LYS A 299 11.72 24.26 2.35
N ALA A 300 10.42 24.44 2.16
CA ALA A 300 9.40 23.52 2.67
C ALA A 300 9.63 22.10 2.16
N ASN A 301 9.20 21.14 2.96
CA ASN A 301 9.29 19.69 2.76
C ASN A 301 10.74 19.19 2.64
N GLN A 302 11.66 19.85 3.35
CA GLN A 302 13.07 19.45 3.43
C GLN A 302 13.55 19.30 4.88
N SER A 303 14.53 18.41 5.06
CA SER A 303 15.28 18.22 6.30
C SER A 303 16.70 18.81 6.22
N ILE A 304 16.88 19.78 5.33
CA ILE A 304 18.12 20.52 5.10
C ILE A 304 17.77 22.01 5.12
N ALA A 305 18.66 22.81 5.68
CA ALA A 305 18.54 24.26 5.74
C ALA A 305 19.88 24.92 5.40
N LYS A 306 19.88 26.24 5.21
CA LYS A 306 21.10 27.05 5.13
C LYS A 306 21.19 27.97 6.33
N LEU A 307 22.27 27.87 7.09
CA LEU A 307 22.59 28.80 8.17
C LEU A 307 23.77 29.68 7.73
N ASN A 308 23.54 30.98 7.56
CA ASN A 308 24.53 31.93 7.04
C ASN A 308 25.20 31.42 5.75
N ASP A 309 24.37 31.06 4.77
CA ASP A 309 24.74 30.49 3.46
C ASP A 309 25.44 29.12 3.46
N LYS A 310 25.53 28.45 4.63
CA LYS A 310 26.09 27.09 4.73
C LYS A 310 24.99 26.06 4.92
N ASP A 311 25.01 25.01 4.09
CA ASP A 311 24.08 23.89 4.22
C ASP A 311 24.29 23.16 5.56
N ILE A 312 23.18 22.85 6.20
CA ILE A 312 23.11 22.11 7.46
C ILE A 312 21.99 21.08 7.39
N SER A 313 22.20 19.95 8.08
CA SER A 313 21.15 18.94 8.25
C SER A 313 20.27 19.29 9.45
N LEU A 314 18.96 19.09 9.30
CA LEU A 314 17.99 19.10 10.40
C LEU A 314 17.81 17.70 11.01
N ASN A 315 18.77 16.80 10.80
CA ASN A 315 18.78 15.43 11.33
C ASN A 315 17.53 14.61 11.00
N GLY A 316 16.91 14.88 9.85
CA GLY A 316 15.69 14.20 9.41
C GLY A 316 14.39 14.86 9.88
N GLU A 317 14.43 15.87 10.74
CA GLU A 317 13.26 16.70 11.06
C GLU A 317 12.92 17.57 9.85
N ILE A 318 11.63 17.66 9.49
CA ILE A 318 11.17 18.27 8.24
C ILE A 318 10.48 19.59 8.56
N ALA A 319 10.86 20.66 7.86
CA ALA A 319 10.08 21.89 7.85
C ALA A 319 8.96 21.78 6.79
N VAL A 320 7.74 22.18 7.13
CA VAL A 320 6.57 21.98 6.26
C VAL A 320 5.80 23.28 6.05
N LEU A 321 5.18 23.40 4.88
CA LEU A 321 4.25 24.47 4.55
C LEU A 321 2.86 23.86 4.37
N ILE A 322 1.94 24.17 5.29
CA ILE A 322 0.58 23.62 5.32
C ILE A 322 -0.38 24.80 5.42
N ASP A 323 -1.31 24.91 4.47
CA ASP A 323 -2.36 25.95 4.45
C ASP A 323 -1.82 27.38 4.67
N GLY A 324 -0.69 27.70 4.03
CA GLY A 324 -0.03 29.01 4.15
C GLY A 324 0.73 29.24 5.47
N LYS A 325 0.78 28.24 6.35
CA LYS A 325 1.57 28.28 7.58
C LYS A 325 2.87 27.50 7.44
N PHE A 326 3.98 28.13 7.80
CA PHE A 326 5.30 27.52 7.75
C PHE A 326 5.69 27.04 9.14
N TYR A 327 5.91 25.75 9.27
CA TYR A 327 6.29 25.10 10.51
C TYR A 327 7.73 24.62 10.42
N VAL A 328 8.50 24.84 11.49
CA VAL A 328 9.87 24.35 11.62
C VAL A 328 10.04 23.57 12.92
N PRO A 329 10.97 22.61 12.97
CA PRO A 329 11.30 21.99 14.24
C PRO A 329 11.98 22.99 15.17
N GLN A 330 11.75 22.85 16.47
CA GLN A 330 12.38 23.66 17.52
C GLN A 330 13.91 23.62 17.43
N SER A 331 14.49 22.49 16.99
CA SER A 331 15.93 22.35 16.78
C SER A 331 16.47 23.35 15.74
N ALA A 332 15.69 23.68 14.71
CA ALA A 332 16.06 24.66 13.70
C ALA A 332 16.10 26.07 14.30
N LEU A 333 15.17 26.39 15.20
CA LEU A 333 15.15 27.66 15.93
C LEU A 333 16.29 27.75 16.95
N ASP A 334 16.68 26.62 17.54
CA ASP A 334 17.80 26.59 18.49
C ASP A 334 19.13 26.99 17.85
N LEU A 335 19.28 26.79 16.53
CA LEU A 335 20.45 27.25 15.77
C LEU A 335 20.58 28.78 15.74
N LEU A 336 19.46 29.50 15.85
CA LEU A 336 19.38 30.95 15.84
C LEU A 336 19.58 31.57 17.23
N LYS A 337 19.55 30.78 18.31
CA LYS A 337 19.83 31.26 19.65
C LYS A 337 21.27 31.80 19.74
N SER A 338 21.47 32.81 20.59
CA SER A 338 22.81 33.28 20.94
C SER A 338 23.53 32.17 21.71
N THR A 339 24.78 31.89 21.34
CA THR A 339 25.66 31.12 22.22
C THR A 339 25.89 31.96 23.47
N SER A 340 25.39 31.50 24.61
CA SER A 340 25.75 32.04 25.91
C SER A 340 27.29 32.07 25.99
N LYS A 341 27.85 33.25 26.22
CA LYS A 341 29.29 33.40 26.51
C LYS A 341 29.63 32.82 27.87
#